data_AF-A0A8K0VWV1-F1
#
_entry.id   AF-A0A8K0VWV1-F1
#
_cell.length_a   1.000
_cell.length_b   1.000
_cell.length_c   1.000
_cell.angle_alpha   90.00
_cell.angle_beta   90.00
_cell.angle_gamma   90.00
#
_symmetry.space_group_name_H-M   'P 1'
#
loop_
_entity.id
_entity.type
_entity.pdbx_description
1 polymer ?
#
loop_
_entity_poly.entity_id
_entity_poly.type
_entity_poly.pdbx_seq_one_letter_code
_entity_poly.pdbx_strand_id
1 'polypeptide(L)'
;MAVPNEELCPDWILLSYSNMHVAKHKAWFKTYTPWTSTLSSIFGNHPELEVFGIGTVDLTTKLNMDASATATVTLTNVLHVPDFPCNAIGQPIGDEHTVVFSKLPGKAGIFNASGDKMAQFKSGHILFLVDVVAPIGHRLHETSLTSNKPLMLSYHWDAVETSKWEAAKTSVTNQAAVPSKPTFDGSRLYRQAERTFLNKRFKSEYKFLRSHGLSIHKDEDREEGRAIIRELMHFDENEPNVDV
;
A
#
# COMPACT_ATOMS: atom_id res chain seq x y z
N MET A 1 -6.16 17.05 20.63
CA MET A 1 -6.91 17.27 19.37
C MET A 1 -7.18 15.91 18.78
N ALA A 2 -8.44 15.58 18.45
CA ALA A 2 -8.74 14.32 17.78
C ALA A 2 -8.11 14.35 16.39
N VAL A 3 -7.35 13.31 16.05
CA VAL A 3 -6.84 13.10 14.70
C VAL A 3 -8.06 13.09 13.77
N PRO A 4 -8.07 13.85 12.66
CA PRO A 4 -9.18 13.78 11.71
C PRO A 4 -9.38 12.32 11.31
N ASN A 5 -10.61 11.81 11.39
CA ASN A 5 -10.97 10.52 10.82
C ASN A 5 -10.73 10.65 9.30
N GLU A 6 -9.57 10.19 8.83
CA GLU A 6 -9.22 10.20 7.42
C GLU A 6 -10.23 9.30 6.67
N GLU A 7 -11.07 9.93 5.85
CA GLU A 7 -12.05 9.22 5.04
C GLU A 7 -11.35 8.55 3.85
N LEU A 8 -11.68 7.27 3.61
CA LEU A 8 -11.02 6.48 2.58
C LEU A 8 -11.65 6.73 1.21
N CYS A 9 -10.80 6.66 0.18
CA CYS A 9 -11.27 6.66 -1.20
C CYS A 9 -12.13 5.44 -1.52
N PRO A 10 -13.42 5.62 -1.88
CA PRO A 10 -14.30 4.51 -2.23
C PRO A 10 -14.07 4.01 -3.65
N ASP A 11 -13.33 4.76 -4.47
CA ASP A 11 -13.30 4.55 -5.91
C ASP A 11 -12.30 3.46 -6.23
N TRP A 12 -12.81 2.25 -6.42
CA TRP A 12 -12.09 1.09 -6.92
C TRP A 12 -12.48 0.85 -8.38
N ILE A 13 -11.64 1.31 -9.31
CA ILE A 13 -11.90 1.20 -10.75
C ILE A 13 -11.20 -0.02 -11.36
N LEU A 14 -11.90 -0.73 -12.25
CA LEU A 14 -11.30 -1.77 -13.10
C LEU A 14 -10.46 -1.13 -14.20
N LEU A 15 -9.15 -1.42 -14.25
CA LEU A 15 -8.23 -0.95 -15.29
C LEU A 15 -7.57 -2.14 -15.99
N SER A 16 -8.21 -2.65 -17.03
CA SER A 16 -7.82 -3.89 -17.72
C SER A 16 -6.42 -3.89 -18.35
N TYR A 17 -5.79 -2.72 -18.52
CA TYR A 17 -4.44 -2.59 -19.08
C TYR A 17 -3.35 -2.36 -18.02
N SER A 18 -3.71 -2.32 -16.73
CA SER A 18 -2.73 -2.12 -15.66
C SER A 18 -2.30 -3.47 -15.10
N ASN A 19 -0.99 -3.72 -14.97
CA ASN A 19 -0.47 -5.03 -14.60
C ASN A 19 -0.50 -5.33 -13.09
N MET A 20 -0.95 -4.39 -12.26
CA MET A 20 -0.99 -4.51 -10.80
C MET A 20 -2.30 -3.95 -10.23
N HIS A 21 -2.59 -4.23 -8.96
CA HIS A 21 -3.60 -3.49 -8.20
C HIS A 21 -2.95 -2.30 -7.47
N VAL A 22 -3.70 -1.22 -7.25
CA VAL A 22 -3.24 -0.03 -6.54
C VAL A 22 -4.27 0.38 -5.51
N ALA A 23 -3.82 0.71 -4.30
CA ALA A 23 -4.62 1.31 -3.25
C ALA A 23 -3.99 2.62 -2.78
N LYS A 24 -4.81 3.65 -2.63
CA LYS A 24 -4.38 4.98 -2.19
C LYS A 24 -4.07 5.03 -0.70
N HIS A 25 -4.87 4.33 0.11
CA HIS A 25 -4.78 4.40 1.56
C HIS A 25 -4.34 3.07 2.16
N LYS A 26 -3.41 3.14 3.11
CA LYS A 26 -2.91 1.98 3.86
C LYS A 26 -4.01 1.24 4.64
N ALA A 27 -5.09 1.94 5.03
CA ALA A 27 -6.21 1.36 5.78
C ALA A 27 -6.97 0.25 5.02
N TRP A 28 -6.81 0.15 3.70
CA TRP A 28 -7.39 -0.94 2.92
C TRP A 28 -6.67 -2.28 3.10
N PHE A 29 -5.43 -2.26 3.58
CA PHE A 29 -4.57 -3.43 3.59
C PHE A 29 -4.82 -4.31 4.81
N LYS A 30 -5.09 -5.59 4.54
CA LYS A 30 -5.09 -6.66 5.55
C LYS A 30 -3.67 -7.06 5.94
N THR A 31 -2.80 -7.18 4.95
CA THR A 31 -1.36 -7.40 5.14
C THR A 31 -0.60 -6.27 4.50
N TYR A 32 0.52 -5.85 5.08
CA TYR A 32 1.28 -4.71 4.56
C TYR A 32 2.77 -4.88 4.82
N THR A 33 3.53 -4.93 3.74
CA THR A 33 5.00 -4.88 3.76
C THR A 33 5.44 -3.51 3.26
N PRO A 34 6.07 -2.66 4.08
CA PRO A 34 6.70 -1.44 3.59
C PRO A 34 7.70 -1.78 2.49
N TRP A 35 7.60 -1.10 1.36
CA TRP A 35 8.40 -1.40 0.17
C TRP A 35 8.50 -0.14 -0.67
N THR A 36 9.72 0.33 -0.90
CA THR A 36 9.98 1.51 -1.73
C THR A 36 10.18 1.06 -3.17
N SER A 37 9.36 1.59 -4.07
CA SER A 37 9.40 1.31 -5.51
C SER A 37 8.75 2.47 -6.26
N THR A 38 8.68 2.38 -7.58
CA THR A 38 7.98 3.37 -8.41
C THR A 38 7.05 2.70 -9.41
N LEU A 39 6.05 3.45 -9.83
CA LEU A 39 5.01 3.03 -10.76
C LEU A 39 4.92 4.07 -11.90
N SER A 40 4.91 3.62 -13.15
CA SER A 40 4.86 4.51 -14.31
C SER A 40 3.51 4.44 -15.03
N SER A 41 3.14 5.51 -15.75
CA SER A 41 1.98 5.46 -16.64
C SER A 41 2.36 4.90 -18.01
N ILE A 42 1.49 4.08 -18.60
CA ILE A 42 1.74 3.53 -19.95
C ILE A 42 1.60 4.60 -21.05
N PHE A 43 1.00 5.75 -20.74
CA PHE A 43 0.79 6.85 -21.69
C PHE A 43 1.99 7.81 -21.80
N GLY A 44 3.15 7.44 -21.23
CA GLY A 44 4.47 8.01 -21.53
C GLY A 44 4.75 9.45 -21.07
N ASN A 45 3.77 10.16 -20.49
CA ASN A 45 3.87 11.59 -20.18
C ASN A 45 3.54 11.96 -18.73
N HIS A 46 3.46 10.98 -17.82
CA HIS A 46 3.19 11.24 -16.40
C HIS A 46 4.42 10.94 -15.54
N PRO A 47 4.67 11.73 -14.48
CA PRO A 47 5.74 11.44 -13.54
C PRO A 47 5.55 10.04 -12.94
N GLU A 48 6.66 9.40 -12.60
CA GLU A 48 6.62 8.18 -11.79
C GLU A 48 5.97 8.47 -10.44
N LEU A 49 5.13 7.54 -10.00
CA LEU A 49 4.45 7.61 -8.71
C LEU A 49 5.16 6.70 -7.72
N GLU A 50 5.35 7.20 -6.50
CA GLU A 50 6.03 6.45 -5.46
C GLU A 50 5.13 5.35 -4.87
N VAL A 51 5.69 4.14 -4.79
CA VAL A 51 5.09 3.01 -4.09
C VAL A 51 5.72 2.94 -2.70
N PHE A 52 4.88 2.89 -1.67
CA PHE A 52 5.30 2.88 -0.27
C PHE A 52 5.18 1.51 0.40
N GLY A 53 4.45 0.58 -0.22
CA GLY A 53 4.27 -0.76 0.30
C GLY A 53 3.50 -1.67 -0.62
N ILE A 54 3.55 -2.97 -0.30
CA ILE A 54 2.87 -4.04 -1.03
C ILE A 54 2.16 -4.93 -0.03
N GLY A 55 0.97 -5.40 -0.38
CA GLY A 55 0.23 -6.30 0.50
C GLY A 55 -1.03 -6.91 -0.10
N THR A 56 -1.91 -7.36 0.78
CA THR A 56 -3.19 -7.97 0.43
C THR A 56 -4.33 -7.09 0.91
N VAL A 57 -5.35 -6.92 0.07
CA VAL A 57 -6.59 -6.21 0.41
C VAL A 57 -7.75 -7.20 0.33
N ASP A 58 -8.50 -7.33 1.42
CA ASP A 58 -9.78 -8.03 1.43
C ASP A 58 -10.86 -6.98 1.17
N LEU A 59 -11.26 -6.84 -0.09
CA LEU A 59 -12.22 -5.83 -0.50
C LEU A 59 -13.65 -6.32 -0.24
N THR A 60 -14.32 -5.77 0.76
CA THR A 60 -15.74 -6.04 0.99
C THR A 60 -16.59 -5.27 -0.02
N THR A 61 -17.42 -5.99 -0.76
CA THR A 61 -18.17 -5.49 -1.92
C THR A 61 -19.66 -5.77 -1.78
N LYS A 62 -20.51 -4.93 -2.35
CA LYS A 62 -21.94 -5.19 -2.45
C LYS A 62 -22.25 -6.10 -3.63
N LEU A 63 -23.20 -7.00 -3.44
CA LEU A 63 -23.63 -7.93 -4.48
C LEU A 63 -24.74 -7.37 -5.38
N ASN A 64 -25.64 -6.58 -4.80
CA ASN A 64 -26.79 -5.97 -5.48
C ASN A 64 -27.02 -4.55 -4.92
N MET A 65 -27.66 -3.66 -5.69
CA MET A 65 -27.84 -2.24 -5.31
C MET A 65 -28.62 -2.06 -4.00
N ASP A 66 -29.58 -2.94 -3.74
CA ASP A 66 -30.52 -2.81 -2.62
C ASP A 66 -30.22 -3.76 -1.45
N ALA A 67 -29.16 -4.55 -1.54
CA ALA A 67 -28.90 -5.64 -0.60
C ALA A 67 -27.84 -5.26 0.45
N SER A 68 -28.11 -5.66 1.70
CA SER A 68 -27.11 -5.80 2.77
C SER A 68 -26.13 -6.96 2.53
N ALA A 69 -26.38 -7.78 1.51
CA ALA A 69 -25.51 -8.89 1.15
C ALA A 69 -24.19 -8.40 0.56
N THR A 70 -23.11 -8.80 1.22
CA THR A 70 -21.73 -8.49 0.83
C THR A 70 -20.97 -9.75 0.49
N ALA A 71 -19.95 -9.62 -0.36
CA ALA A 71 -18.90 -10.63 -0.51
C ALA A 71 -17.53 -9.98 -0.30
N THR A 72 -16.49 -10.80 -0.32
CA THR A 72 -15.09 -10.34 -0.22
C THR A 72 -14.33 -10.77 -1.45
N VAL A 73 -13.73 -9.80 -2.14
CA VAL A 73 -12.76 -10.03 -3.22
C VAL A 73 -11.36 -9.83 -2.65
N THR A 74 -10.55 -10.88 -2.64
CA THR A 74 -9.16 -10.78 -2.16
C THR A 74 -8.27 -10.35 -3.30
N LEU A 75 -7.54 -9.25 -3.11
CA LEU A 75 -6.55 -8.75 -4.05
C LEU A 75 -5.17 -8.95 -3.44
N THR A 76 -4.30 -9.69 -4.11
CA THR A 76 -2.92 -9.94 -3.66
C THR A 76 -1.93 -9.04 -4.39
N ASN A 77 -0.77 -8.80 -3.78
CA ASN A 77 0.27 -7.91 -4.32
C ASN A 77 -0.23 -6.50 -4.70
N VAL A 78 -1.14 -5.94 -3.91
CA VAL A 78 -1.65 -4.57 -4.10
C VAL A 78 -0.55 -3.57 -3.73
N LEU A 79 -0.30 -2.59 -4.60
CA LEU A 79 0.66 -1.52 -4.37
C LEU A 79 0.01 -0.37 -3.60
N HIS A 80 0.69 0.17 -2.59
CA HIS A 80 0.25 1.36 -1.86
C HIS A 80 0.83 2.62 -2.49
N VAL A 81 -0.02 3.41 -3.15
CA VAL A 81 0.35 4.61 -3.92
C VAL A 81 -0.57 5.78 -3.54
N PRO A 82 -0.24 6.53 -2.47
CA PRO A 82 -1.06 7.64 -1.97
C PRO A 82 -1.34 8.74 -2.99
N ASP A 83 -0.43 8.97 -3.92
CA ASP A 83 -0.60 10.01 -4.94
C ASP A 83 -1.41 9.54 -6.16
N PHE A 84 -1.83 8.26 -6.20
CA PHE A 84 -2.75 7.81 -7.23
C PHE A 84 -4.13 8.47 -7.05
N PRO A 85 -4.84 8.83 -8.12
CA PRO A 85 -6.11 9.56 -8.03
C PRO A 85 -7.26 8.76 -7.40
N CYS A 86 -7.19 7.42 -7.39
CA CYS A 86 -8.20 6.53 -6.82
C CYS A 86 -7.57 5.18 -6.42
N ASN A 87 -8.35 4.18 -6.04
CA ASN A 87 -7.87 2.79 -6.01
C ASN A 87 -8.16 2.12 -7.36
N ALA A 88 -7.36 1.13 -7.73
CA ALA A 88 -7.49 0.46 -9.01
C ALA A 88 -7.29 -1.05 -8.89
N ILE A 89 -8.10 -1.77 -9.65
CA ILE A 89 -8.01 -3.22 -9.82
C ILE A 89 -7.49 -3.46 -11.24
N GLY A 90 -6.22 -3.83 -11.34
CA GLY A 90 -5.61 -4.21 -12.61
C GLY A 90 -5.92 -5.64 -13.05
N GLN A 91 -5.22 -6.06 -14.11
CA GLN A 91 -5.33 -7.34 -14.79
C GLN A 91 -5.24 -8.58 -13.90
N PRO A 92 -4.43 -8.65 -12.81
CA PRO A 92 -4.32 -9.87 -11.99
C PRO A 92 -5.65 -10.35 -11.37
N ILE A 93 -6.70 -9.52 -11.39
CA ILE A 93 -8.06 -9.97 -11.02
C ILE A 93 -8.52 -11.18 -11.86
N GLY A 94 -8.05 -11.28 -13.11
CA GLY A 94 -8.39 -12.36 -14.04
C GLY A 94 -7.82 -13.73 -13.67
N ASP A 95 -6.85 -13.79 -12.75
CA ASP A 95 -6.22 -15.04 -12.35
C ASP A 95 -7.16 -15.91 -11.51
N GLU A 96 -8.03 -15.27 -10.72
CA GLU A 96 -8.96 -15.94 -9.80
C GLU A 96 -10.44 -15.64 -10.10
N HIS A 97 -10.73 -14.57 -10.83
CA HIS A 97 -12.09 -14.08 -11.03
C HIS A 97 -12.40 -13.80 -12.50
N THR A 98 -13.67 -13.94 -12.86
CA THR A 98 -14.19 -13.50 -14.16
C THR A 98 -14.76 -12.09 -14.03
N VAL A 99 -14.32 -11.17 -14.89
CA VAL A 99 -14.87 -9.80 -14.96
C VAL A 99 -15.80 -9.69 -16.16
N VAL A 100 -17.05 -9.34 -15.92
CA VAL A 100 -18.05 -9.15 -16.97
C VAL A 100 -18.37 -7.67 -17.12
N PHE A 101 -18.03 -7.12 -18.29
CA PHE A 101 -18.41 -5.77 -18.69
C PHE A 101 -19.72 -5.85 -19.47
N SER A 102 -20.84 -5.45 -18.84
CA SER A 102 -22.14 -5.43 -19.49
C SER A 102 -22.87 -4.12 -19.21
N LYS A 103 -23.65 -3.65 -20.19
CA LYS A 103 -24.63 -2.59 -19.96
C LYS A 103 -25.97 -3.12 -19.47
N LEU A 104 -26.15 -4.46 -19.48
CA LEU A 104 -27.38 -5.07 -19.01
C LEU A 104 -27.42 -5.05 -17.47
N PRO A 105 -28.54 -4.60 -16.86
CA PRO A 105 -28.69 -4.56 -15.42
C PRO A 105 -28.38 -5.92 -14.77
N GLY A 106 -27.61 -5.91 -13.69
CA GLY A 106 -27.30 -7.10 -12.90
C GLY A 106 -26.34 -8.10 -13.55
N LYS A 107 -25.93 -7.92 -14.82
CA LYS A 107 -24.98 -8.82 -15.50
C LYS A 107 -23.53 -8.39 -15.41
N ALA A 108 -23.27 -7.11 -15.17
CA ALA A 108 -21.92 -6.61 -15.00
C ALA A 108 -21.42 -6.85 -13.56
N GLY A 109 -20.14 -7.14 -13.42
CA GLY A 109 -19.52 -7.36 -12.12
C GLY A 109 -18.31 -8.27 -12.15
N ILE A 110 -17.87 -8.65 -10.96
CA ILE A 110 -16.81 -9.62 -10.72
C ILE A 110 -17.46 -10.90 -10.22
N PHE A 111 -17.03 -12.05 -10.74
CA PHE A 111 -17.57 -13.37 -10.44
C PHE A 111 -16.46 -14.33 -10.04
N ASN A 112 -16.74 -15.25 -9.12
CA ASN A 112 -15.81 -16.33 -8.77
C ASN A 112 -15.81 -17.43 -9.86
N ALA A 113 -14.95 -18.44 -9.70
CA ALA A 113 -14.86 -19.57 -10.61
C ALA A 113 -16.15 -20.43 -10.70
N SER A 114 -16.99 -20.40 -9.65
CA SER A 114 -18.29 -21.09 -9.61
C SER A 114 -19.39 -20.32 -10.34
N GLY A 115 -19.13 -19.07 -10.77
CA GLY A 115 -20.09 -18.20 -11.42
C GLY A 115 -20.92 -17.35 -10.46
N ASP A 116 -20.63 -17.38 -9.16
CA ASP A 116 -21.29 -16.51 -8.18
C ASP A 116 -20.76 -15.10 -8.31
N LYS A 117 -21.67 -14.12 -8.22
CA LYS A 117 -21.28 -12.72 -8.21
C LYS A 117 -20.58 -12.39 -6.89
N MET A 118 -19.41 -11.80 -7.01
CA MET A 118 -18.59 -11.32 -5.91
C MET A 118 -18.64 -9.80 -5.78
N ALA A 119 -18.89 -9.06 -6.86
CA ALA A 119 -19.01 -7.61 -6.79
C ALA A 119 -19.88 -7.07 -7.92
N GLN A 120 -20.68 -6.03 -7.63
CA GLN A 120 -21.35 -5.23 -8.66
C GLN A 120 -20.58 -3.95 -8.96
N PHE A 121 -20.87 -3.37 -10.13
CA PHE A 121 -20.45 -2.01 -10.45
C PHE A 121 -21.52 -0.99 -10.08
N LYS A 122 -21.09 0.23 -9.70
CA LYS A 122 -21.98 1.35 -9.38
C LYS A 122 -22.86 1.71 -10.60
N SER A 123 -24.16 1.89 -10.38
CA SER A 123 -25.11 2.33 -11.41
C SER A 123 -24.81 3.75 -11.89
N GLY A 124 -25.14 4.07 -13.14
CA GLY A 124 -25.10 5.44 -13.64
C GLY A 124 -23.70 6.04 -13.80
N HIS A 125 -22.64 5.25 -13.60
CA HIS A 125 -21.26 5.63 -13.89
C HIS A 125 -20.80 4.99 -15.20
N ILE A 126 -20.13 5.76 -16.05
CA ILE A 126 -19.47 5.21 -17.25
C ILE A 126 -18.21 4.41 -16.91
N LEU A 127 -17.67 4.61 -15.70
CA LEU A 127 -16.51 3.90 -15.17
C LEU A 127 -16.99 2.64 -14.44
N PHE A 128 -16.26 1.54 -14.62
CA PHE A 128 -16.52 0.27 -13.92
C PHE A 128 -16.02 0.33 -12.47
N LEU A 129 -16.68 1.17 -11.67
CA LEU A 129 -16.40 1.35 -10.25
C LEU A 129 -17.07 0.24 -9.45
N VAL A 130 -16.29 -0.48 -8.65
CA VAL A 130 -16.82 -1.48 -7.73
C VAL A 130 -17.59 -0.78 -6.60
N ASP A 131 -18.74 -1.33 -6.23
CA ASP A 131 -19.50 -0.89 -5.06
C ASP A 131 -18.94 -1.56 -3.80
N VAL A 132 -18.21 -0.78 -3.00
CA VAL A 132 -17.43 -1.25 -1.85
C VAL A 132 -18.04 -0.82 -0.53
N VAL A 133 -17.74 -1.56 0.52
CA VAL A 133 -18.05 -1.23 1.91
C VAL A 133 -16.78 -0.77 2.62
N ALA A 134 -16.90 0.21 3.51
CA ALA A 134 -15.77 0.71 4.28
C ALA A 134 -15.16 -0.40 5.15
N PRO A 135 -13.83 -0.45 5.31
CA PRO A 135 -13.20 -1.25 6.36
C PRO A 135 -13.74 -0.84 7.74
N ILE A 136 -13.74 -1.79 8.68
CA ILE A 136 -14.22 -1.55 10.04
C ILE A 136 -13.50 -0.33 10.66
N GLY A 137 -14.27 0.55 11.28
CA GLY A 137 -13.75 1.77 11.92
C GLY A 137 -13.46 2.93 10.97
N HIS A 138 -13.64 2.75 9.65
CA HIS A 138 -13.40 3.78 8.65
C HIS A 138 -14.70 4.23 7.99
N ARG A 139 -14.66 5.42 7.39
CA ARG A 139 -15.73 5.97 6.54
C ARG A 139 -15.18 6.17 5.13
N LEU A 140 -16.07 6.14 4.15
CA LEU A 140 -15.74 6.45 2.77
C LEU A 140 -16.10 7.90 2.48
N HIS A 141 -15.24 8.63 1.77
CA HIS A 141 -15.61 9.94 1.23
C HIS A 141 -16.57 9.79 0.03
N GLU A 142 -17.17 10.89 -0.41
CA GLU A 142 -17.95 10.88 -1.67
C GLU A 142 -17.05 10.61 -2.87
N THR A 143 -17.53 9.86 -3.86
CA THR A 143 -16.74 9.54 -5.07
C THR A 143 -16.11 10.82 -5.67
N SER A 144 -14.80 10.79 -5.88
CA SER A 144 -14.07 11.91 -6.49
C SER A 144 -14.08 11.84 -8.02
N LEU A 145 -14.61 10.75 -8.58
CA LEU A 145 -14.66 10.50 -10.01
C LEU A 145 -16.03 10.91 -10.58
N THR A 146 -16.03 11.91 -11.46
CA THR A 146 -17.26 12.38 -12.11
C THR A 146 -17.84 11.31 -13.03
N SER A 147 -19.12 10.97 -12.83
CA SER A 147 -19.82 9.86 -13.50
C SER A 147 -19.84 9.93 -15.05
N ASN A 148 -19.63 11.12 -15.62
CA ASN A 148 -19.86 11.40 -17.05
C ASN A 148 -18.58 11.77 -17.84
N LYS A 149 -17.39 11.70 -17.24
CA LYS A 149 -16.13 12.02 -17.95
C LYS A 149 -15.31 10.76 -18.16
N PRO A 150 -14.92 10.43 -19.41
CA PRO A 150 -14.02 9.31 -19.66
C PRO A 150 -12.70 9.60 -18.96
N LEU A 151 -12.22 8.62 -18.22
CA LEU A 151 -10.99 8.71 -17.47
C LEU A 151 -10.02 7.69 -18.04
N MET A 152 -8.94 8.18 -18.64
CA MET A 152 -7.88 7.35 -19.18
C MET A 152 -6.80 7.21 -18.11
N LEU A 153 -6.93 6.18 -17.27
CA LEU A 153 -5.92 5.81 -16.29
C LEU A 153 -5.33 4.45 -16.65
N SER A 154 -4.03 4.34 -16.47
CA SER A 154 -3.32 3.09 -16.57
C SER A 154 -1.95 3.23 -15.93
N TYR A 155 -1.40 2.12 -15.48
CA TYR A 155 -0.07 2.10 -14.93
C TYR A 155 0.61 0.76 -15.19
N HIS A 156 1.93 0.80 -15.11
CA HIS A 156 2.79 -0.35 -15.22
C HIS A 156 3.79 -0.35 -14.08
N TRP A 157 3.86 -1.48 -13.37
CA TRP A 157 4.93 -1.75 -12.44
C TRP A 157 6.01 -2.54 -13.15
N ASP A 158 7.21 -1.96 -13.22
CA ASP A 158 8.28 -2.48 -14.07
C ASP A 158 8.69 -3.91 -13.66
N ALA A 159 9.10 -4.70 -14.65
CA ALA A 159 9.59 -6.06 -14.43
C ALA A 159 10.80 -6.11 -13.48
N VAL A 160 11.64 -5.07 -13.49
CA VAL A 160 12.77 -4.91 -12.55
C VAL A 160 12.26 -4.81 -11.12
N GLU A 161 11.24 -3.97 -10.87
CA GLU A 161 10.65 -3.81 -9.53
C GLU A 161 9.94 -5.07 -9.06
N THR A 162 9.20 -5.72 -9.96
CA THR A 162 8.57 -7.02 -9.70
C THR A 162 9.60 -8.08 -9.32
N SER A 163 10.72 -8.15 -10.06
CA SER A 163 11.78 -9.13 -9.80
C SER A 163 12.46 -8.89 -8.44
N LYS A 164 12.68 -7.63 -8.05
CA LYS A 164 13.20 -7.28 -6.72
C LYS A 164 12.27 -7.78 -5.62
N TRP A 165 10.95 -7.59 -5.79
CA TRP A 165 9.95 -8.05 -4.83
C TRP A 165 9.90 -9.57 -4.70
N GLU A 166 9.91 -10.31 -5.82
CA GLU A 166 9.93 -11.78 -5.79
C GLU A 166 11.19 -12.34 -5.12
N ALA A 167 12.36 -11.73 -5.38
CA ALA A 167 13.61 -12.11 -4.73
C ALA A 167 13.57 -11.84 -3.20
N ALA A 168 12.97 -10.73 -2.79
CA ALA A 168 12.79 -10.41 -1.38
C ALA A 168 11.84 -11.40 -0.67
N LYS A 169 10.70 -11.75 -1.29
CA LYS A 169 9.77 -12.76 -0.76
C LYS A 169 10.43 -14.13 -0.56
N THR A 170 11.27 -14.53 -1.50
CA THR A 170 12.01 -15.80 -1.43
C THR A 170 13.03 -15.78 -0.29
N SER A 171 13.70 -14.64 -0.09
CA SER A 171 14.69 -14.46 0.98
C SER A 171 14.05 -14.49 2.38
N VAL A 172 12.84 -13.94 2.52
CA VAL A 172 12.05 -13.99 3.77
C VAL A 172 11.55 -15.40 4.05
N THR A 173 11.04 -16.10 3.03
CA THR A 173 10.56 -17.49 3.16
C THR A 173 11.69 -18.45 3.55
N ASN A 174 12.89 -18.27 3.00
CA ASN A 174 14.06 -19.08 3.34
C ASN A 174 14.64 -18.81 4.75
N GLN A 175 14.30 -17.68 5.38
CA GLN A 175 14.66 -17.38 6.77
C GLN A 175 13.59 -17.82 7.79
N ALA A 176 12.40 -18.22 7.35
CA ALA A 176 11.30 -18.68 8.20
C ALA A 176 11.43 -20.15 8.67
N ALA A 177 12.50 -20.85 8.31
CA ALA A 177 12.74 -22.26 8.67
C ALA A 177 13.40 -22.47 10.05
N VAL A 178 13.43 -21.46 10.93
CA VAL A 178 13.85 -21.62 12.34
C VAL A 178 12.74 -21.08 13.25
N PRO A 179 12.14 -21.91 14.12
CA PRO A 179 11.07 -21.44 14.98
C PRO A 179 11.67 -20.72 16.18
N SER A 180 11.51 -19.40 16.25
CA SER A 180 11.59 -18.68 17.52
C SER A 180 10.53 -17.58 17.59
N LYS A 181 9.83 -17.57 18.74
CA LYS A 181 8.67 -16.76 19.13
C LYS A 181 8.62 -15.32 18.57
N PRO A 182 7.40 -14.79 18.32
CA PRO A 182 7.22 -13.42 17.84
C PRO A 182 7.63 -12.43 18.93
N THR A 183 8.81 -11.83 18.79
CA THR A 183 9.17 -10.58 19.46
C THR A 183 8.67 -9.42 18.62
N PHE A 184 7.78 -8.62 19.20
CA PHE A 184 7.31 -7.36 18.63
C PHE A 184 8.50 -6.42 18.40
N ASP A 185 8.95 -6.31 17.16
CA ASP A 185 10.05 -5.42 16.79
C ASP A 185 9.48 -4.04 16.43
N GLY A 186 9.62 -3.10 17.36
CA GLY A 186 9.26 -1.69 17.17
C GLY A 186 10.19 -0.92 16.23
N SER A 187 11.03 -1.58 15.43
CA SER A 187 11.96 -0.98 14.49
C SER A 187 11.28 -0.52 13.19
N ARG A 188 10.43 0.51 13.23
CA ARG A 188 10.07 1.27 12.03
C ARG A 188 10.95 2.51 11.91
N LEU A 189 11.96 2.64 11.05
CA LEU A 189 12.99 1.75 10.50
C LEU A 189 14.16 2.75 10.27
N TYR A 190 15.26 2.64 11.00
CA TYR A 190 16.48 3.38 10.62
C TYR A 190 16.97 2.83 9.27
N ARG A 191 17.39 3.70 8.33
CA ARG A 191 18.03 3.28 7.08
C ARG A 191 19.27 2.45 7.41
N GLN A 192 19.72 1.58 6.50
CA GLN A 192 20.86 0.68 6.74
C GLN A 192 22.14 1.43 7.19
N ALA A 193 22.39 2.61 6.61
CA ALA A 193 23.50 3.48 7.00
C ALA A 193 23.34 4.03 8.43
N GLU A 194 22.14 4.52 8.76
CA GLU A 194 21.81 5.02 10.10
C GLU A 194 21.91 3.92 11.16
N ARG A 195 21.45 2.70 10.85
CA ARG A 195 21.54 1.53 11.74
C ARG A 195 22.99 1.11 11.97
N THR A 196 23.81 1.17 10.94
CA THR A 196 25.24 0.86 11.03
C THR A 196 25.96 1.89 11.89
N PHE A 197 25.70 3.17 11.68
CA PHE A 197 26.24 4.27 12.48
C PHE A 197 25.80 4.20 13.95
N LEU A 198 24.50 3.99 14.18
CA LEU A 198 23.89 3.83 15.50
C LEU A 198 24.49 2.65 16.27
N ASN A 199 24.68 1.49 15.63
CA ASN A 199 25.33 0.35 16.26
C ASN A 199 26.83 0.58 16.51
N LYS A 200 27.54 1.21 15.56
CA LYS A 200 28.97 1.51 15.69
C LYS A 200 29.25 2.48 16.84
N ARG A 201 28.46 3.55 16.99
CA ARG A 201 28.71 4.63 17.95
C ARG A 201 28.00 4.44 19.29
N PHE A 202 26.78 3.90 19.30
CA PHE A 202 25.92 3.83 20.48
C PHE A 202 25.50 2.40 20.86
N LYS A 203 25.95 1.38 20.13
CA LYS A 203 25.72 -0.07 20.35
C LYS A 203 24.27 -0.55 20.19
N SER A 204 23.27 0.32 20.34
CA SER A 204 21.85 0.00 20.16
C SER A 204 20.99 1.27 20.19
N GLU A 205 19.81 1.22 19.55
CA GLU A 205 18.85 2.34 19.50
C GLU A 205 18.37 2.73 20.90
N TYR A 206 18.11 1.74 21.74
CA TYR A 206 17.69 1.96 23.12
C TYR A 206 18.70 2.79 23.92
N LYS A 207 20.00 2.47 23.80
CA LYS A 207 21.07 3.22 24.50
C LYS A 207 21.22 4.63 23.95
N PHE A 208 21.08 4.80 22.64
CA PHE A 208 21.11 6.10 21.97
C PHE A 208 19.93 7.00 22.42
N LEU A 209 18.70 6.51 22.34
CA LEU A 209 17.52 7.29 22.75
C LEU A 209 17.62 7.65 24.23
N ARG A 210 17.99 6.69 25.09
CA ARG A 210 18.14 6.93 26.53
C ARG A 210 19.23 7.95 26.86
N SER A 211 20.34 8.00 26.10
CA SER A 211 21.40 9.00 26.34
C SER A 211 21.00 10.42 25.94
N HIS A 212 20.00 10.57 25.07
CA HIS A 212 19.45 11.86 24.62
C HIS A 212 18.14 12.23 25.36
N GLY A 213 17.78 11.49 26.42
CA GLY A 213 16.56 11.74 27.19
C GLY A 213 15.26 11.31 26.50
N LEU A 214 15.36 10.55 25.40
CA LEU A 214 14.26 10.11 24.55
C LEU A 214 13.81 8.68 24.90
N SER A 215 12.52 8.38 24.72
CA SER A 215 11.93 7.07 25.01
C SER A 215 11.77 6.20 23.76
N ILE A 216 12.19 4.93 23.85
CA ILE A 216 11.94 3.92 22.79
C ILE A 216 10.45 3.52 22.67
N HIS A 217 9.61 3.90 23.64
CA HIS A 217 8.20 3.53 23.69
C HIS A 217 7.25 4.63 23.19
N LYS A 218 7.79 5.77 22.75
CA LYS A 218 7.02 6.86 22.18
C LYS A 218 7.46 7.07 20.74
N ASP A 219 6.55 6.93 19.79
CA ASP A 219 6.89 7.03 18.37
C ASP A 219 7.40 8.43 17.98
N GLU A 220 6.97 9.47 18.70
CA GLU A 220 7.42 10.86 18.59
C GLU A 220 8.91 11.00 19.00
N ASP A 221 9.27 10.56 20.21
CA ASP A 221 10.66 10.54 20.70
C ASP A 221 11.58 9.70 19.78
N ARG A 222 11.04 8.65 19.14
CA ARG A 222 11.79 7.84 18.18
C ARG A 222 12.04 8.55 16.87
N GLU A 223 11.09 9.36 16.37
CA GLU A 223 11.31 10.22 15.21
C GLU A 223 12.31 11.33 15.51
N GLU A 224 12.22 11.93 16.70
CA GLU A 224 13.20 12.91 17.16
C GLU A 224 14.61 12.31 17.24
N GLY A 225 14.73 11.08 17.76
CA GLY A 225 15.98 10.35 17.74
C GLY A 225 16.50 10.04 16.33
N ARG A 226 15.64 9.88 15.32
CA ARG A 226 16.06 9.72 13.91
C ARG A 226 16.63 11.02 13.35
N ALA A 227 15.99 12.15 13.63
CA ALA A 227 16.49 13.46 13.22
C ALA A 227 17.89 13.74 13.78
N ILE A 228 18.10 13.46 15.07
CA ILE A 228 19.39 13.64 15.75
C ILE A 228 20.48 12.77 15.12
N ILE A 229 20.19 11.49 14.79
CA ILE A 229 21.19 10.63 14.13
C ILE A 229 21.55 11.15 12.74
N ARG A 230 20.59 11.64 11.96
CA ARG A 230 20.86 12.18 10.62
C ARG A 230 21.75 13.41 10.69
N GLU A 231 21.52 14.26 11.69
CA GLU A 231 22.35 15.43 11.94
C GLU A 231 23.76 15.03 12.41
N LEU A 232 23.88 14.08 13.34
CA LEU A 232 25.18 13.56 13.80
C LEU A 232 26.01 12.92 12.68
N MET A 233 25.37 12.17 11.77
CA MET A 233 26.03 11.58 10.60
C MET A 233 26.54 12.67 9.64
N HIS A 234 25.77 13.74 9.44
CA HIS A 234 26.17 14.87 8.61
C HIS A 234 27.37 15.64 9.18
N PHE A 235 27.52 15.70 10.51
CA PHE A 235 28.69 16.30 11.15
C PHE A 235 29.93 15.39 11.10
N ASP A 236 29.77 14.07 11.27
CA ASP A 236 30.87 13.08 11.20
C ASP A 236 31.50 13.00 9.79
N GLU A 237 30.71 13.24 8.73
CA GLU A 237 31.18 13.29 7.34
C GLU A 237 31.93 14.58 6.96
N ASN A 238 31.82 15.64 7.77
CA ASN A 238 32.41 16.96 7.50
C ASN A 238 33.58 17.34 8.43
N GLU A 239 34.05 16.44 9.31
CA GLU A 239 35.28 16.73 10.08
C GLU A 239 36.52 16.58 9.18
N PRO A 240 37.31 17.66 8.95
CA PRO A 240 38.60 17.52 8.30
C PRO A 240 39.53 16.73 9.23
N ASN A 241 40.10 15.66 8.69
CA ASN A 241 41.08 14.84 9.38
C ASN A 241 42.31 15.70 9.74
N VAL A 242 42.35 16.23 10.96
CA VAL A 242 43.56 16.86 11.51
C VAL A 242 44.37 15.74 12.15
N ASP A 243 45.19 15.10 11.32
CA ASP A 243 46.20 14.14 11.78
C ASP A 243 47.27 14.89 12.60
N VAL A 244 47.46 14.47 13.86
CA VAL A 244 48.70 14.63 14.64
C VAL A 244 49.12 13.25 15.14
#